data_AF-A0A067K5U4-F1
#
_entry.id   AF-A0A067K5U4-F1
#
_cell.length_a   1.000
_cell.length_b   1.000
_cell.length_c   1.000
_cell.angle_alpha   90.00
_cell.angle_beta   90.00
_cell.angle_gamma   90.00
#
_symmetry.space_group_name_H-M   'P 1'
#
loop_
_entity.id
_entity.type
_entity.pdbx_description
1 polymer ?
#
loop_
_entity_poly.entity_id
_entity_poly.type
_entity_poly.pdbx_seq_one_letter_code
_entity_poly.pdbx_strand_id
1 'polypeptide(L)'
;MSFFKFRTSSSKKPIKGVKTADITVDKKRNLWFRLYSPNAATTTNGGGLPVIFFIHGGGFTLFAPNSKPYDDFCYRLARKLSAIIICVNYRLLPEHRYPGHCETF
;
A
#
# COMPACT_ATOMS: atom_id res chain seq x y z
N MET A 1 17.20 -20.30 -3.40
CA MET A 1 17.55 -18.87 -3.55
C MET A 1 16.31 -17.99 -3.35
N SER A 2 16.34 -17.04 -2.41
CA SER A 2 15.24 -16.12 -2.11
C SER A 2 15.23 -14.95 -3.11
N PHE A 3 14.56 -15.11 -4.25
CA PHE A 3 14.53 -14.11 -5.33
C PHE A 3 13.65 -12.88 -5.06
N PHE A 4 12.92 -12.80 -3.94
CA PHE A 4 11.94 -11.71 -3.71
C PHE A 4 11.77 -11.28 -2.24
N LYS A 5 12.82 -10.77 -1.59
CA LYS A 5 12.69 -10.19 -0.24
C LYS A 5 13.35 -8.83 -0.08
N PHE A 6 13.08 -7.91 -1.01
CA PHE A 6 13.18 -6.48 -0.70
C PHE A 6 11.86 -6.00 -0.10
N ARG A 7 11.55 -6.48 1.11
CA ARG A 7 10.42 -5.95 1.89
C ARG A 7 10.88 -4.74 2.69
N THR A 8 10.03 -3.72 2.80
CA THR A 8 10.34 -2.50 3.55
C THR A 8 9.45 -2.39 4.79
N SER A 9 9.98 -1.80 5.86
CA SER A 9 9.21 -1.50 7.06
C SER A 9 8.46 -0.18 6.88
N SER A 10 7.26 -0.08 7.44
CA SER A 10 6.55 1.20 7.55
C SER A 10 7.33 2.17 8.45
N SER A 11 7.23 3.49 8.19
CA SER A 11 7.93 4.53 8.93
C SER A 11 6.99 5.64 9.38
N LYS A 12 6.88 5.82 10.71
CA LYS A 12 6.20 6.96 11.32
C LYS A 12 6.93 8.29 11.05
N LYS A 13 8.26 8.23 10.88
CA LYS A 13 9.06 9.39 10.47
C LYS A 13 8.83 9.64 8.97
N PRO A 14 8.49 10.87 8.55
CA PRO A 14 8.25 11.15 7.15
C PRO A 14 9.51 10.87 6.31
N ILE A 15 9.39 9.97 5.33
CA ILE A 15 10.43 9.76 4.32
C ILE A 15 9.98 10.52 3.07
N LYS A 16 10.80 11.48 2.64
CA LYS A 16 10.46 12.38 1.53
C LYS A 16 9.08 13.05 1.74
N GLY A 17 8.73 13.41 2.98
CA GLY A 17 7.47 14.06 3.30
C GLY A 17 6.23 13.15 3.34
N VAL A 18 6.39 11.82 3.30
CA VAL A 18 5.30 10.85 3.41
C VAL A 18 5.54 9.95 4.62
N LYS A 19 4.52 9.79 5.46
CA LYS A 19 4.50 8.83 6.57
C LYS A 19 3.84 7.55 6.10
N THR A 20 4.29 6.41 6.61
CA THR A 20 3.67 5.12 6.31
C THR A 20 3.31 4.33 7.56
N ALA A 21 2.21 3.59 7.48
CA ALA A 21 1.73 2.71 8.54
C ALA A 21 1.11 1.44 7.94
N ASP A 22 1.38 0.29 8.55
CA ASP A 22 0.71 -0.97 8.22
C ASP A 22 -0.50 -1.15 9.14
N ILE A 23 -1.68 -1.31 8.54
CA ILE A 23 -2.96 -1.41 9.26
C ILE A 23 -3.58 -2.77 8.97
N THR A 24 -3.74 -3.58 10.01
CA THR A 24 -4.41 -4.89 9.92
C THR A 24 -5.92 -4.73 10.05
N VAL A 25 -6.65 -5.23 9.06
CA VAL A 25 -8.13 -5.24 9.03
C VAL A 25 -8.65 -6.56 9.61
N ASP A 26 -8.07 -7.69 9.19
CA ASP A 26 -8.43 -9.02 9.67
C ASP A 26 -7.17 -9.88 9.81
N LYS A 27 -6.79 -10.15 11.06
CA LYS A 27 -5.62 -10.97 11.38
C LYS A 27 -5.79 -12.43 10.96
N LYS A 28 -7.01 -13.00 11.02
CA LYS A 28 -7.26 -14.40 10.66
C LYS A 28 -7.07 -14.62 9.16
N ARG A 29 -7.48 -13.65 8.36
CA ARG A 29 -7.36 -13.67 6.89
C ARG A 29 -6.06 -13.06 6.37
N ASN A 30 -5.17 -12.61 7.26
CA ASN A 30 -3.97 -11.84 6.91
C ASN A 30 -4.29 -10.64 5.98
N LEU A 31 -5.41 -9.97 6.24
CA LEU A 31 -5.86 -8.81 5.49
C LEU A 31 -5.34 -7.56 6.16
N TRP A 32 -4.50 -6.82 5.44
CA TRP A 32 -3.92 -5.58 5.90
C TRP A 32 -3.63 -4.68 4.70
N PHE A 33 -3.33 -3.42 4.96
CA PHE A 33 -2.88 -2.50 3.92
C PHE A 33 -1.78 -1.60 4.47
N ARG A 34 -0.99 -1.04 3.56
CA ARG A 34 -0.06 0.04 3.89
C ARG A 34 -0.67 1.38 3.52
N LEU A 35 -0.81 2.25 4.51
CA LEU A 35 -1.23 3.64 4.36
C LEU A 35 -0.01 4.51 4.07
N TYR A 36 -0.12 5.41 3.09
CA TYR A 36 0.84 6.45 2.79
C TYR A 36 0.15 7.80 2.95
N SER A 37 0.61 8.59 3.92
CA SER A 37 0.04 9.89 4.24
C SER A 37 1.05 10.99 3.90
N PRO A 38 0.80 11.83 2.89
CA PRO A 38 1.63 13.00 2.64
C PRO A 38 1.48 14.01 3.77
N ASN A 39 2.46 14.88 3.95
CA ASN A 39 2.39 15.92 4.97
C ASN A 39 1.24 16.91 4.66
N ALA A 40 0.45 17.29 5.67
CA ALA A 40 -0.73 18.14 5.51
C ALA A 40 -0.42 19.53 4.94
N ALA A 41 0.84 19.99 5.01
CA ALA A 41 1.28 21.26 4.45
C ALA A 41 1.17 21.35 2.91
N THR A 42 0.87 20.25 2.19
CA THR A 42 0.69 20.27 0.72
C THR A 42 -0.74 20.50 0.25
N THR A 43 -1.73 20.66 1.13
CA THR A 43 -3.09 21.08 0.71
C THR A 43 -3.14 22.58 0.54
N THR A 44 -3.00 23.05 -0.70
CA THR A 44 -2.94 24.49 -1.02
C THR A 44 -4.24 25.24 -0.81
N ASN A 45 -5.39 24.55 -0.66
CA ASN A 45 -6.73 25.18 -0.71
C ASN A 45 -7.68 24.81 0.44
N GLY A 46 -7.19 24.31 1.58
CA GLY A 46 -8.06 23.97 2.73
C GLY A 46 -9.06 22.81 2.51
N GLY A 47 -9.07 22.20 1.32
CA GLY A 47 -9.83 20.99 1.02
C GLY A 47 -9.13 19.72 1.51
N GLY A 48 -9.91 18.65 1.71
CA GLY A 48 -9.39 17.33 2.11
C GLY A 48 -8.46 16.71 1.06
N LEU A 49 -7.60 15.77 1.49
CA LEU A 49 -6.73 15.01 0.59
C LEU A 49 -7.53 13.93 -0.16
N PRO A 50 -7.34 13.74 -1.48
CA PRO A 50 -7.91 12.60 -2.19
C PRO A 50 -7.34 11.29 -1.63
N VAL A 51 -8.18 10.25 -1.64
CA VAL A 51 -7.81 8.90 -1.22
C VAL A 51 -7.76 7.98 -2.44
N ILE A 52 -6.65 7.28 -2.63
CA ILE A 52 -6.44 6.35 -3.75
C ILE A 52 -6.20 4.96 -3.20
N PHE A 53 -7.07 4.03 -3.59
CA PHE A 53 -6.85 2.60 -3.37
C PHE A 53 -5.96 2.06 -4.49
N PHE A 54 -4.82 1.49 -4.11
CA PHE A 54 -3.84 0.93 -5.02
C PHE A 54 -3.73 -0.58 -4.84
N ILE A 55 -3.87 -1.29 -5.95
CA ILE A 55 -3.75 -2.75 -6.02
C ILE A 55 -2.42 -3.03 -6.72
N HIS A 56 -1.50 -3.69 -6.03
CA HIS A 56 -0.22 -4.03 -6.64
C HIS A 56 -0.38 -5.09 -7.74
N GLY A 57 0.50 -5.04 -8.73
CA GLY A 57 0.57 -6.05 -9.79
C GLY A 57 1.18 -7.37 -9.30
N GLY A 58 1.62 -8.20 -10.24
CA GLY A 58 2.16 -9.53 -9.95
C GLY A 58 1.25 -10.69 -10.34
N GLY A 59 0.27 -10.46 -11.23
CA GLY A 59 -0.59 -11.52 -11.76
C GLY A 59 -1.40 -12.26 -10.69
N PHE A 60 -1.70 -11.60 -9.57
CA PHE A 60 -2.32 -12.15 -8.38
C PHE A 60 -1.53 -13.23 -7.63
N THR A 61 -0.27 -13.50 -8.00
CA THR A 61 0.57 -14.55 -7.39
C THR A 61 1.79 -13.99 -6.68
N LEU A 62 2.14 -12.72 -6.92
CA LEU A 62 3.38 -12.12 -6.44
C LEU A 62 3.15 -10.81 -5.69
N PHE A 63 4.16 -10.47 -4.89
CA PHE A 63 4.31 -9.22 -4.15
C PHE A 63 3.31 -9.02 -3.01
N ALA A 64 3.46 -7.87 -2.35
CA ALA A 64 2.70 -7.38 -1.21
C ALA A 64 2.88 -5.86 -1.14
N PRO A 65 2.07 -5.12 -0.36
CA PRO A 65 2.23 -3.68 -0.19
C PRO A 65 3.60 -3.23 0.29
N ASN A 66 4.29 -4.08 1.06
CA ASN A 66 5.63 -3.82 1.55
C ASN A 66 6.76 -4.24 0.60
N SER A 67 6.45 -4.64 -0.63
CA SER A 67 7.45 -4.94 -1.64
C SER A 67 8.05 -3.65 -2.17
N LYS A 68 9.37 -3.49 -2.10
CA LYS A 68 10.10 -2.26 -2.46
C LYS A 68 9.67 -1.57 -3.76
N PRO A 69 9.46 -2.24 -4.91
CA PRO A 69 9.02 -1.54 -6.12
C PRO A 69 7.66 -0.85 -5.95
N TYR A 70 6.73 -1.46 -5.22
CA TYR A 70 5.42 -0.89 -4.95
C TYR A 70 5.46 0.15 -3.83
N ASP A 71 6.32 -0.03 -2.84
CA ASP A 71 6.58 0.97 -1.78
C ASP A 71 7.13 2.26 -2.39
N ASP A 72 8.18 2.18 -3.22
CA ASP A 72 8.75 3.34 -3.92
C ASP A 72 7.74 4.01 -4.86
N PHE A 73 6.88 3.23 -5.53
CA PHE A 73 5.81 3.74 -6.37
C PHE A 73 4.77 4.51 -5.57
N CYS A 74 4.29 3.95 -4.45
CA CYS A 74 3.30 4.60 -3.58
C CYS A 74 3.85 5.88 -2.94
N TYR A 75 5.12 5.91 -2.54
CA TYR A 75 5.80 7.14 -2.11
C TYR A 75 5.77 8.21 -3.19
N ARG A 76 6.08 7.86 -4.44
CA ARG A 76 6.05 8.81 -5.57
C ARG A 76 4.63 9.31 -5.84
N LEU A 77 3.64 8.41 -5.80
CA LEU A 77 2.25 8.72 -6.06
C LEU A 77 1.66 9.66 -5.00
N ALA A 78 1.85 9.34 -3.72
CA ALA A 78 1.39 10.14 -2.58
C ALA A 78 1.93 11.58 -2.64
N ARG A 79 3.21 11.75 -3.01
CA ARG A 79 3.81 13.09 -3.16
C ARG A 79 3.32 13.84 -4.39
N LYS A 80 3.29 13.19 -5.54
CA LYS A 80 2.98 13.87 -6.81
C LYS A 80 1.54 14.34 -6.87
N LEU A 81 0.63 13.58 -6.27
CA LEU A 81 -0.80 13.88 -6.29
C LEU A 81 -1.29 14.56 -5.01
N SER A 82 -0.42 14.75 -4.01
CA SER A 82 -0.82 15.15 -2.66
C SER A 82 -2.03 14.33 -2.20
N ALA A 83 -1.88 13.00 -2.21
CA ALA A 83 -2.98 12.06 -1.99
C ALA A 83 -2.61 11.04 -0.91
N ILE A 84 -3.62 10.61 -0.15
CA ILE A 84 -3.52 9.44 0.73
C ILE A 84 -3.56 8.20 -0.15
N ILE A 85 -2.58 7.31 -0.03
CA ILE A 85 -2.55 6.04 -0.77
C ILE A 85 -2.79 4.89 0.19
N ILE A 86 -3.68 3.98 -0.19
CA ILE A 86 -3.97 2.73 0.52
C ILE A 86 -3.53 1.59 -0.40
N CYS A 87 -2.39 0.97 -0.10
CA CYS A 87 -1.88 -0.18 -0.85
C CYS A 87 -2.32 -1.48 -0.18
N VAL A 88 -3.22 -2.23 -0.81
CA VAL A 88 -3.92 -3.36 -0.20
C VAL A 88 -3.12 -4.65 -0.31
N ASN A 89 -2.99 -5.40 0.80
CA ASN A 89 -2.46 -6.76 0.79
C ASN A 89 -3.59 -7.75 0.50
N TYR A 90 -3.91 -7.88 -0.78
CA TYR A 90 -4.91 -8.85 -1.22
C TYR A 90 -4.36 -10.28 -1.18
N ARG A 91 -5.26 -11.25 -1.17
CA ARG A 91 -4.91 -12.67 -1.09
C ARG A 91 -4.39 -13.17 -2.44
N LEU A 92 -3.28 -13.92 -2.41
CA LEU A 92 -2.62 -14.42 -3.61
C LEU A 92 -3.11 -15.83 -4.02
N LEU A 93 -2.96 -16.09 -5.31
CA LEU A 93 -3.05 -17.40 -5.93
C LEU A 93 -1.73 -18.17 -5.76
N PRO A 94 -1.77 -19.51 -5.75
CA PRO A 94 -2.95 -20.38 -5.91
C PRO A 94 -3.76 -20.60 -4.63
N GLU A 95 -3.29 -20.12 -3.48
CA GLU A 95 -3.86 -20.40 -2.16
C GLU A 95 -5.30 -19.89 -2.03
N HIS A 96 -5.63 -18.79 -2.74
CA HIS A 96 -6.96 -18.21 -2.76
C HIS A 96 -7.47 -18.04 -4.19
N ARG A 97 -8.08 -19.11 -4.72
CA ARG A 97 -8.73 -19.10 -6.03
C ARG A 97 -9.91 -18.15 -6.09
N TYR A 98 -10.29 -17.77 -7.31
CA TYR A 98 -11.50 -16.99 -7.55
C TYR A 98 -12.71 -17.62 -6.83
N PRO A 99 -13.54 -16.83 -6.11
CA PRO A 99 -13.59 -15.36 -6.04
C PRO A 99 -12.74 -14.71 -4.93
N GLY A 100 -11.90 -15.46 -4.21
CA GLY A 100 -11.26 -15.01 -2.97
C GLY A 100 -10.41 -13.72 -3.06
N HIS A 101 -9.85 -13.39 -4.22
CA HIS A 101 -9.17 -12.11 -4.46
C HIS A 101 -10.15 -10.92 -4.54
N CYS A 102 -11.31 -11.10 -5.18
CA CYS A 102 -12.30 -10.04 -5.41
C CYS A 102 -13.07 -9.69 -4.13
N GLU A 103 -13.21 -10.62 -3.20
CA GLU A 103 -13.90 -10.41 -1.92
C GLU A 103 -13.02 -9.70 -0.87
N THR A 104 -11.77 -9.39 -1.20
CA THR A 104 -10.84 -8.71 -0.27
C THR A 104 -10.72 -7.21 -0.48
N PHE A 105 -11.60 -6.62 -1.30
CA PHE A 105 -11.76 -5.17 -1.42
C PHE A 105 -12.63 -4.60 -0.31
#